data_AF-A0A0Q7YZ68-F1
#
_entry.id   AF-A0A0Q7YZ68-F1
#
_cell.length_a   1.000
_cell.length_b   1.000
_cell.length_c   1.000
_cell.angle_alpha   90.00
_cell.angle_beta   90.00
_cell.angle_gamma   90.00
#
_symmetry.space_group_name_H-M   'P 1'
#
loop_
_entity.id
_entity.type
_entity.pdbx_description
1 polymer ?
#
loop_
_entity_poly.entity_id
_entity_poly.type
_entity_poly.pdbx_seq_one_letter_code
_entity_poly.pdbx_strand_id
1 'polypeptide(L)' 'MVDIKLGKLPDRTPVKLTIHLRPDLEALLKDYAAAYEAAYGSRESVADLIPFMLASFLEADRGFHRTRPK' A
#
# COMPACT_ATOMS: atom_id res chain seq x y z
N MET A 1 -25.52 20.38 24.76
CA MET A 1 -24.88 19.10 24.39
C MET A 1 -24.34 19.29 22.99
N VAL A 2 -23.01 19.30 22.82
CA VAL A 2 -22.38 19.73 21.56
C VAL A 2 -22.33 18.55 20.60
N ASP A 3 -23.16 18.61 19.57
CA ASP A 3 -23.14 17.77 18.37
C ASP A 3 -21.90 18.14 17.54
N ILE A 4 -20.89 17.28 17.52
CA ILE A 4 -19.74 17.42 16.61
C ILE A 4 -20.01 16.57 15.38
N LYS A 5 -20.22 17.23 14.23
CA LYS A 5 -20.43 16.63 12.90
C LYS A 5 -19.23 15.85 12.32
N LEU A 6 -18.13 15.77 13.06
CA LEU A 6 -16.96 14.98 12.70
C LEU A 6 -16.96 13.73 13.57
N GLY A 7 -17.57 12.65 13.07
CA GLY A 7 -17.38 11.33 13.65
C GLY A 7 -15.89 11.01 13.75
N LYS A 8 -15.51 10.20 14.75
CA LYS A 8 -14.13 9.81 15.06
C LYS A 8 -13.36 9.53 13.77
N LEU A 9 -12.33 10.34 13.50
CA LEU A 9 -11.48 10.16 12.32
C LEU A 9 -10.98 8.70 12.30
N PRO A 10 -10.96 8.05 11.12
CA PRO A 10 -10.51 6.66 11.02
C PRO A 10 -9.10 6.57 11.57
N ASP A 11 -8.81 5.47 12.26
CA ASP A 11 -7.50 5.24 12.86
C ASP A 11 -6.43 5.31 11.75
N ARG A 12 -5.60 6.34 11.80
CA ARG A 12 -4.51 6.58 10.84
C ARG A 12 -3.19 6.05 11.36
N THR A 13 -3.21 5.20 12.40
CA THR A 13 -1.98 4.70 13.00
C THR A 13 -1.33 3.74 12.00
N PRO A 14 -0.10 4.03 11.52
CA PRO A 14 0.60 3.10 10.66
C PRO A 14 0.86 1.79 11.42
N VAL A 15 0.34 0.68 10.90
CA VAL A 15 0.57 -0.65 11.48
C VAL A 15 1.85 -1.22 10.89
N LYS A 16 2.84 -1.49 11.75
CA LYS A 16 4.07 -2.17 11.33
C LYS A 16 3.77 -3.65 11.07
N LEU A 17 3.88 -4.06 9.81
CA LEU A 17 3.72 -5.45 9.40
C LEU A 17 5.10 -6.03 9.01
N THR A 18 5.52 -7.10 9.69
CA THR A 18 6.72 -7.86 9.30
C THR A 18 6.28 -9.03 8.43
N ILE A 19 6.78 -9.10 7.19
CA ILE A 19 6.48 -10.17 6.23
C ILE A 19 7.76 -10.82 5.73
N HIS A 20 7.69 -12.11 5.43
CA HIS A 20 8.76 -12.82 4.73
C HIS A 20 8.46 -12.86 3.23
N LEU A 21 9.35 -12.31 2.42
CA LEU A 21 9.25 -12.33 0.97
C LEU A 21 10.04 -13.53 0.43
N ARG A 22 9.51 -14.15 -0.62
CA ARG A 22 10.29 -15.12 -1.41
C ARG A 22 11.38 -14.36 -2.19
N PRO A 23 12.55 -14.96 -2.43
CA PRO A 23 13.65 -14.29 -3.13
C PRO A 23 13.27 -13.81 -4.54
N ASP A 24 12.41 -14.56 -5.22
CA ASP A 24 11.89 -14.21 -6.54
C ASP A 24 11.07 -12.90 -6.51
N LEU A 25 10.20 -12.75 -5.50
CA LEU A 25 9.41 -11.53 -5.32
C LEU A 25 10.29 -10.35 -4.90
N GLU A 26 11.31 -10.57 -4.05
CA GLU A 26 12.26 -9.52 -3.69
C GLU A 26 13.01 -8.99 -4.92
N ALA A 27 13.44 -9.87 -5.83
CA ALA A 27 14.11 -9.47 -7.06
C ALA A 27 13.21 -8.62 -7.96
N LEU A 28 11.95 -9.02 -8.15
CA LEU A 28 10.96 -8.26 -8.91
C LEU A 28 10.68 -6.88 -8.31
N LEU A 29 10.59 -6.79 -6.98
CA LEU A 29 10.38 -5.51 -6.30
C LEU A 29 11.58 -4.57 -6.46
N LYS A 30 12.81 -5.10 -6.43
CA LYS A 30 14.04 -4.32 -6.67
C LYS A 30 14.09 -3.80 -8.12
N ASP A 31 13.75 -4.64 -9.08
CA ASP A 31 13.67 -4.23 -10.49
C ASP A 31 12.62 -3.13 -10.70
N TYR A 32 11.45 -3.28 -10.08
CA TYR A 32 10.41 -2.24 -10.11
C TYR A 32 10.89 -0.92 -9.49
N ALA A 33 11.59 -0.95 -8.36
CA ALA A 33 12.13 0.26 -7.75
C ALA A 33 13.14 0.97 -8.67
N ALA A 34 13.97 0.22 -9.39
CA ALA A 34 14.87 0.79 -10.40
C ALA A 34 14.10 1.39 -11.59
N ALA A 35 13.05 0.71 -12.07
CA ALA A 35 12.18 1.24 -13.12
C ALA A 35 11.44 2.51 -12.68
N TYR A 36 11.00 2.57 -11.42
CA TYR A 36 10.37 3.75 -10.83
C TYR A 36 11.34 4.93 -10.73
N GLU A 37 12.58 4.70 -10.27
CA GLU A 37 13.64 5.72 -10.27
C GLU A 37 13.92 6.24 -11.69
N ALA A 38 13.99 5.33 -12.67
CA ALA A 38 14.21 5.71 -14.07
C ALA A 38 13.05 6.53 -14.67
N ALA A 39 11.80 6.24 -14.26
CA ALA A 39 10.61 6.92 -14.76
C ALA A 39 10.38 8.31 -14.12
N TYR A 40 10.65 8.44 -12.82
CA TYR A 40 10.29 9.64 -12.04
C TYR A 40 11.49 10.41 -11.50
N GLY A 41 12.71 9.88 -11.62
CA GLY A 41 13.93 10.48 -11.06
C GLY A 41 14.02 10.41 -9.53
N SER A 42 13.03 9.81 -8.87
CA SER A 42 12.96 9.67 -7.42
C SER A 42 13.34 8.25 -6.99
N ARG A 43 14.40 8.18 -6.19
CA ARG A 43 14.83 6.92 -5.59
C ARG A 43 14.03 6.62 -4.34
N GLU A 44 13.01 5.79 -4.50
CA GLU A 44 12.20 5.29 -3.38
C GLU A 44 12.61 3.85 -3.03
N SER A 45 12.63 3.54 -1.73
CA SER A 45 12.94 2.19 -1.28
C SER A 45 11.76 1.27 -1.55
N VAL A 46 12.03 -0.02 -1.84
CA VAL A 46 10.99 -1.05 -1.98
C VAL A 46 10.00 -1.03 -0.81
N ALA A 47 10.48 -0.85 0.43
CA ALA A 47 9.64 -0.78 1.62
C ALA A 47 8.65 0.40 1.61
N ASP A 48 9.00 1.50 0.95
CA ASP A 48 8.16 2.69 0.82
C ASP A 48 7.12 2.52 -0.31
N LEU A 49 7.52 1.85 -1.40
CA LEU A 49 6.65 1.56 -2.54
C LEU A 49 5.61 0.46 -2.22
N ILE A 50 5.95 -0.53 -1.39
CA ILE A 50 5.07 -1.68 -1.07
C ILE A 50 3.67 -1.23 -0.58
N PRO A 51 3.54 -0.30 0.39
CA PRO A 51 2.22 0.21 0.82
C PRO A 51 1.36 0.74 -0.34
N PHE A 52 1.95 1.52 -1.25
CA PHE A 52 1.23 2.10 -2.39
C PHE A 52 0.86 1.04 -3.43
N MET A 53 1.76 0.09 -3.70
CA MET A 53 1.49 -1.05 -4.57
C MET A 53 0.34 -1.90 -4.04
N LEU A 54 0.36 -2.22 -2.74
CA LEU A 54 -0.68 -3.01 -2.08
C LEU A 54 -2.02 -2.29 -2.05
N ALA A 55 -2.03 -0.99 -1.76
CA ALA A 55 -3.25 -0.18 -1.84
C ALA A 55 -3.83 -0.20 -3.26
N SER A 56 -3.01 0.09 -4.26
CA SER A 56 -3.41 0.09 -5.68
C SER A 56 -3.94 -1.28 -6.13
N PHE A 57 -3.30 -2.36 -5.68
CA PHE A 57 -3.74 -3.73 -5.94
C PHE A 57 -5.12 -4.01 -5.35
N LEU A 58 -5.33 -3.66 -4.06
CA LEU A 58 -6.61 -3.86 -3.38
C LEU A 58 -7.73 -3.01 -3.99
N GLU A 59 -7.43 -1.77 -4.39
CA GLU A 59 -8.37 -0.86 -5.07
C GLU A 59 -8.75 -1.34 -6.48
N ALA A 60 -7.82 -1.97 -7.19
CA ALA A 60 -8.06 -2.53 -8.52
C ALA A 60 -8.83 -3.86 -8.49
N ASP A 61 -8.81 -4.59 -7.38
CA ASP A 61 -9.47 -5.89 -7.26
C ASP A 61 -10.99 -5.78 -7.07
N ARG A 62 -11.70 -5.67 -8.20
CA ARG A 62 -13.17 -5.63 -8.23
C ARG A 62 -13.82 -6.87 -7.62
N GLY A 63 -13.16 -8.03 -7.66
CA GLY A 63 -13.66 -9.26 -7.06
C GLY A 63 -13.68 -9.15 -5.54
N PHE A 64 -12.56 -8.71 -4.98
CA PHE A 64 -12.41 -8.39 -3.56
C PHE A 64 -13.45 -7.36 -3.10
N HIS A 65 -13.62 -6.28 -3.85
CA HIS A 65 -14.61 -5.24 -3.51
C HIS A 65 -16.06 -5.77 -3.47
N ARG A 66 -16.42 -6.75 -4.33
CA ARG A 66 -17.76 -7.36 -4.35
C ARG A 66 -18.01 -8.27 -3.15
N THR A 67 -16.98 -8.92 -2.63
CA THR A 67 -17.09 -9.85 -1.51
C THR A 67 -16.84 -9.20 -0.16
N ARG A 68 -16.35 -7.95 -0.13
CA ARG A 68 -16.04 -7.24 1.10
C ARG A 68 -17.34 -6.97 1.88
N PRO A 69 -17.48 -7.49 3.11
CA PRO A 69 -18.62 -7.13 3.96
C PRO A 69 -18.56 -5.62 4.24
N LYS A 70 -19.72 -4.96 4.12
CA LYS A 70 -19.87 -3.53 4.45
C LYS A 70 -19.63 -3.26 5.92
#